data_AF-A0A420J215-F1
#
_entry.id   AF-A0A420J215-F1
#
_cell.length_a   1.000
_cell.length_b   1.000
_cell.length_c   1.000
_cell.angle_alpha   90.00
_cell.angle_beta   90.00
_cell.angle_gamma   90.00
#
_symmetry.space_group_name_H-M   'P 1'
#
loop_
_entity.id
_entity.type
_entity.pdbx_description
1 polymer ?
#
loop_
_entity_poly.entity_id
_entity_poly.type
_entity_poly.pdbx_seq_one_letter_code
_entity_poly.pdbx_strand_id
1 'polypeptide(L)'
;MATRKSAPDIDGACDYAYCQKVNREYVEFSPREMNAAAQKTCSYLSSRYRGGKRLWIIAKWRKPQFKKYIGNFFQIPAGSELYQAPLQKSKHSDLHAFVIVEWNSQNPPCKVLGAITVNSDENHEKCLGSVAYQNLYTEYLLGLSINQRSK
;
A
#
# COMPACT_ATOMS: atom_id res chain seq x y z
N MET A 1 -31.23 -18.58 -2.38
CA MET A 1 -30.18 -17.82 -3.10
C MET A 1 -29.24 -17.20 -2.07
N ALA A 2 -28.02 -17.71 -1.94
CA ALA A 2 -27.01 -17.07 -1.10
C ALA A 2 -26.45 -15.86 -1.85
N THR A 3 -26.81 -14.64 -1.44
CA THR A 3 -26.14 -13.43 -1.92
C THR A 3 -24.67 -13.54 -1.56
N ARG A 4 -23.81 -13.79 -2.56
CA ARG A 4 -22.37 -13.61 -2.44
C ARG A 4 -22.17 -12.18 -1.95
N LYS A 5 -21.78 -12.01 -0.69
CA LYS A 5 -21.35 -10.71 -0.16
C LYS A 5 -20.16 -10.28 -1.02
N SER A 6 -20.41 -9.34 -1.92
CA SER A 6 -19.39 -8.66 -2.72
C SER A 6 -18.29 -8.21 -1.77
N ALA A 7 -17.03 -8.37 -2.18
CA ALA A 7 -15.91 -7.79 -1.45
C ALA A 7 -16.16 -6.28 -1.25
N PRO A 8 -15.65 -5.66 -0.16
CA PRO A 8 -15.77 -4.22 0.01
C PRO A 8 -15.21 -3.52 -1.22
N ASP A 9 -15.97 -2.57 -1.77
CA ASP A 9 -15.51 -1.72 -2.87
C ASP A 9 -14.27 -0.95 -2.40
N ILE A 10 -13.21 -1.01 -3.21
CA ILE A 10 -11.98 -0.28 -2.98
C ILE A 10 -12.16 1.09 -3.62
N ASP A 11 -12.31 2.12 -2.78
CA ASP A 11 -12.44 3.51 -3.24
C ASP A 11 -11.07 4.19 -3.16
N GLY A 12 -10.51 4.66 -4.27
CA GLY A 12 -9.21 5.34 -4.28
C GLY A 12 -8.61 5.40 -5.68
N ALA A 13 -8.13 6.58 -6.06
CA ALA A 13 -7.38 6.77 -7.30
C ALA A 13 -5.98 6.15 -7.13
N CYS A 14 -5.87 4.86 -7.41
CA CYS A 14 -4.58 4.20 -7.59
C CYS A 14 -4.08 4.46 -9.00
N ASP A 15 -3.14 5.37 -9.16
CA ASP A 15 -2.22 5.33 -10.31
C ASP A 15 -1.16 4.24 -10.09
N TYR A 16 -0.14 4.15 -10.95
CA TYR A 16 1.01 3.28 -10.69
C TYR A 16 1.83 3.81 -9.51
N ALA A 17 2.42 2.88 -8.75
CA ALA A 17 3.39 3.21 -7.70
C ALA A 17 4.79 2.75 -8.11
N TYR A 18 5.78 3.64 -8.01
CA TYR A 18 7.17 3.39 -8.34
C TYR A 18 7.99 3.41 -7.06
N CYS A 19 8.40 2.23 -6.64
CA CYS A 19 9.05 1.97 -5.36
C CYS A 19 10.55 1.77 -5.56
N GLN A 20 11.38 2.55 -4.87
CA GLN A 20 12.83 2.53 -5.07
C GLN A 20 13.47 1.30 -4.39
N LYS A 21 14.35 0.60 -5.11
CA LYS A 21 15.25 -0.42 -4.56
C LYS A 21 16.54 0.22 -4.05
N VAL A 22 17.31 -0.52 -3.26
CA VAL A 22 18.63 -0.11 -2.76
C VAL A 22 19.57 0.37 -3.87
N ASN A 23 19.49 -0.22 -5.07
CA ASN A 23 20.32 0.15 -6.22
C ASN A 23 19.78 1.35 -7.03
N ARG A 24 18.87 2.16 -6.46
CA ARG A 24 18.21 3.32 -7.09
C ARG A 24 17.30 3.01 -8.28
N GLU A 25 17.11 1.74 -8.62
CA GLU A 25 16.10 1.31 -9.59
C GLU A 25 14.69 1.42 -9.01
N TYR A 26 13.72 1.76 -9.85
CA TYR A 26 12.32 1.81 -9.45
C TYR A 26 11.58 0.55 -9.91
N VAL A 27 10.85 -0.06 -8.98
CA VAL A 27 9.92 -1.15 -9.27
C VAL A 27 8.53 -0.57 -9.38
N GLU A 28 7.94 -0.72 -10.56
CA GLU A 28 6.56 -0.34 -10.82
C GLU A 28 5.58 -1.34 -10.18
N PHE A 29 4.51 -0.84 -9.58
CA PHE A 29 3.36 -1.62 -9.14
C PHE A 29 2.11 -1.05 -9.80
N SER A 30 1.37 -1.92 -10.49
CA SER A 30 0.13 -1.56 -11.15
C SER A 30 -1.00 -1.32 -10.14
N PRO A 31 -2.01 -0.51 -10.51
CA PRO A 31 -3.22 -0.34 -9.70
C PRO A 31 -3.88 -1.68 -9.34
N ARG A 32 -3.81 -2.67 -10.24
CA ARG A 32 -4.35 -4.01 -10.03
C ARG A 32 -3.61 -4.76 -8.92
N GLU A 33 -2.29 -4.70 -8.89
CA GLU A 33 -1.47 -5.34 -7.84
C GLU A 33 -1.75 -4.69 -6.47
N MET A 34 -1.84 -3.37 -6.44
CA MET A 34 -2.14 -2.63 -5.22
C MET A 34 -3.54 -2.91 -4.68
N ASN A 35 -4.54 -2.89 -5.56
CA ASN A 35 -5.91 -3.21 -5.19
C ASN A 35 -6.05 -4.66 -4.70
N ALA A 36 -5.35 -5.62 -5.34
CA ALA A 36 -5.34 -7.01 -4.87
C ALA A 36 -4.72 -7.17 -3.48
N ALA A 37 -3.65 -6.43 -3.16
CA ALA A 37 -3.06 -6.40 -1.83
C ALA A 37 -4.01 -5.78 -0.80
N ALA A 38 -4.61 -4.63 -1.13
CA ALA A 38 -5.57 -3.94 -0.28
C ALA A 38 -6.80 -4.80 0.02
N GLN A 39 -7.36 -5.47 -1.00
CA GLN A 39 -8.53 -6.34 -0.87
C GLN A 39 -8.31 -7.49 0.11
N LYS A 40 -7.13 -8.12 0.08
CA LYS A 40 -6.76 -9.19 1.02
C LYS A 40 -6.77 -8.70 2.46
N THR A 41 -6.15 -7.55 2.71
CA THR A 41 -6.07 -6.92 4.04
C THR A 41 -7.46 -6.53 4.54
N CYS A 42 -8.25 -5.88 3.70
CA CYS A 42 -9.60 -5.46 3.99
C CYS A 42 -10.58 -6.61 4.25
N SER A 43 -10.50 -7.68 3.46
CA SER A 43 -11.30 -8.89 3.68
C SER A 43 -10.99 -9.50 5.05
N TYR A 44 -9.72 -9.44 5.49
CA TYR A 44 -9.36 -9.87 6.83
C TYR A 44 -9.92 -8.93 7.90
N LEU A 45 -9.71 -7.61 7.78
CA LEU A 45 -10.17 -6.62 8.77
C LEU A 45 -11.69 -6.67 8.95
N SER A 46 -12.45 -6.74 7.85
CA SER A 46 -13.91 -6.91 7.88
C SER A 46 -14.34 -8.21 8.56
N SER A 47 -13.62 -9.32 8.35
CA SER A 47 -13.92 -10.60 9.00
C SER A 47 -13.68 -10.58 10.51
N ARG A 48 -12.66 -9.85 10.97
CA ARG A 48 -12.34 -9.65 12.40
C ARG A 48 -13.42 -8.83 13.08
N TYR A 49 -13.93 -7.79 12.43
CA TYR A 49 -14.97 -6.92 12.98
C TYR A 49 -16.37 -7.56 12.99
N ARG A 50 -16.73 -8.30 11.93
CA ARG A 50 -18.07 -8.94 11.82
C ARG A 50 -18.25 -10.23 12.65
N GLY A 51 -17.34 -10.55 13.57
CA GLY A 51 -17.57 -11.59 14.59
C GLY A 51 -17.63 -13.05 14.09
N GLY A 52 -17.10 -13.35 12.90
CA GLY A 52 -17.10 -14.72 12.37
C GLY A 52 -16.07 -15.62 13.07
N LYS A 53 -16.43 -16.24 14.21
CA LYS A 53 -15.58 -17.21 14.97
C LYS A 53 -14.86 -18.24 14.09
N ARG A 54 -15.48 -18.65 12.96
CA ARG A 54 -14.94 -19.65 12.03
C ARG A 54 -13.77 -19.12 11.16
N LEU A 55 -13.82 -17.85 10.73
CA LEU A 55 -12.71 -17.21 10.00
C LEU A 55 -11.58 -16.84 10.95
N TRP A 56 -11.89 -16.51 12.21
CA TRP A 56 -10.90 -16.20 13.23
C TRP A 56 -9.93 -17.36 13.49
N ILE A 57 -10.42 -18.61 13.47
CA ILE A 57 -9.58 -19.80 13.67
C ILE A 57 -8.61 -19.99 12.48
N ILE A 58 -9.09 -19.90 11.24
CA ILE A 58 -8.24 -20.04 10.03
C ILE A 58 -7.23 -18.88 9.94
N ALA A 59 -7.66 -17.67 10.31
CA ALA A 59 -6.85 -16.46 10.40
C ALA A 59 -5.84 -16.44 11.56
N LYS A 60 -6.01 -17.29 12.59
CA LYS A 60 -5.07 -17.42 13.71
C LYS A 60 -3.83 -18.24 13.34
N TRP A 61 -4.00 -19.23 12.46
CA TRP A 61 -2.91 -20.10 11.99
C TRP A 61 -2.04 -19.47 10.90
N ARG A 62 -2.57 -18.51 10.14
CA ARG A 62 -1.79 -17.65 9.24
C ARG A 62 -1.61 -16.28 9.89
N LYS A 63 -0.42 -15.99 10.43
CA LYS A 63 -0.10 -14.65 10.95
C LYS A 63 -0.55 -13.60 9.92
N PRO A 64 -1.36 -12.61 10.30
CA PRO A 64 -1.73 -11.54 9.37
C PRO A 64 -0.43 -10.88 8.91
N GLN A 65 -0.16 -10.92 7.60
CA GLN A 65 1.05 -10.32 7.05
C GLN A 65 0.96 -8.79 6.97
N PHE A 66 -0.20 -8.21 7.32
CA PHE A 66 -0.41 -6.77 7.37
C PHE A 66 -0.29 -6.26 8.82
N LYS A 67 0.18 -5.02 8.97
CA LYS A 67 0.39 -4.35 10.26
C LYS A 67 -0.34 -2.99 10.28
N LYS A 68 -0.65 -2.46 11.46
CA LYS A 68 -1.11 -1.06 11.56
C LYS A 68 0.02 -0.15 11.09
N TYR A 69 -0.30 0.84 10.27
CA TYR A 69 0.66 1.84 9.82
C TYR A 69 0.79 2.93 10.90
N ILE A 70 2.04 3.17 11.32
CA ILE A 70 2.39 4.20 12.29
C ILE A 70 3.48 5.04 11.61
N GLY A 71 3.06 6.05 10.86
CA GLY A 71 3.95 6.94 10.13
C GLY A 71 3.24 8.21 9.71
N ASN A 72 3.97 9.11 9.07
CA ASN A 72 3.54 10.49 8.77
C ASN A 72 3.41 10.79 7.26
N PHE A 73 3.60 9.80 6.38
CA PHE A 73 3.52 10.02 4.92
C PHE A 73 2.10 10.19 4.38
N PHE A 74 1.10 9.79 5.17
CA PHE A 74 -0.31 9.87 4.82
C PHE A 74 -1.08 10.44 6.00
N GLN A 75 -1.95 11.40 5.71
CA GLN A 75 -2.86 11.94 6.71
C GLN A 75 -3.89 10.87 7.09
N ILE A 76 -4.08 10.65 8.38
CA ILE A 76 -5.06 9.70 8.90
C ILE A 76 -6.40 10.44 9.01
N PRO A 77 -7.44 10.06 8.24
CA PRO A 77 -8.74 10.69 8.38
C PRO A 77 -9.36 10.42 9.74
N ALA A 78 -10.15 11.36 10.26
CA ALA A 78 -10.77 11.23 11.57
C ALA A 78 -11.69 10.00 11.63
N GLY A 79 -11.48 9.14 12.63
CA GLY A 79 -12.24 7.90 12.77
C GLY A 79 -11.77 6.74 11.88
N SER A 80 -10.70 6.92 11.11
CA SER A 80 -10.07 5.89 10.29
C SER A 80 -8.75 5.42 10.90
N GLU A 81 -8.35 4.21 10.55
CA GLU A 81 -7.04 3.63 10.85
C GLU A 81 -6.31 3.31 9.54
N LEU A 82 -4.98 3.39 9.56
CA LEU A 82 -4.16 3.01 8.41
C LEU A 82 -3.50 1.65 8.64
N TYR A 83 -3.45 0.83 7.59
CA TYR A 83 -2.84 -0.50 7.60
C TYR A 83 -1.87 -0.67 6.43
N GLN A 84 -0.79 -1.39 6.67
CA GLN A 84 0.24 -1.75 5.71
C GLN A 84 -0.08 -3.12 5.11
N ALA A 85 -0.51 -3.15 3.85
CA ALA A 85 -0.78 -4.37 3.10
C ALA A 85 0.46 -4.77 2.27
N PRO A 86 1.05 -5.95 2.47
CA PRO A 86 2.27 -6.35 1.75
C PRO A 86 2.07 -6.37 0.23
N LEU A 87 3.01 -5.75 -0.48
CA LEU A 87 3.19 -5.86 -1.91
C LEU A 87 4.37 -6.80 -2.19
N GLN A 88 4.11 -7.86 -2.94
CA GLN A 88 5.13 -8.79 -3.40
C GLN A 88 5.12 -8.83 -4.91
N LYS A 89 6.31 -8.71 -5.52
CA LYS A 89 6.50 -8.86 -6.96
C LYS A 89 7.49 -9.99 -7.21
N SER A 90 7.10 -10.97 -8.05
CA SER A 90 7.84 -12.24 -8.19
C SER A 90 9.31 -12.10 -8.58
N LYS A 91 9.69 -11.03 -9.28
CA LYS A 91 11.07 -10.75 -9.71
C LYS A 91 11.86 -9.85 -8.74
N HIS A 92 11.23 -9.39 -7.65
CA HIS A 92 11.79 -8.42 -6.71
C HIS A 92 11.45 -8.84 -5.27
N SER A 93 11.82 -10.06 -4.88
CA SER A 93 11.58 -10.58 -3.53
C SER A 93 12.39 -9.87 -2.43
N ASP A 94 13.43 -9.16 -2.84
CA ASP A 94 14.28 -8.31 -1.99
C ASP A 94 13.64 -6.95 -1.68
N LEU A 95 12.61 -6.54 -2.42
CA LEU A 95 11.91 -5.29 -2.18
C LEU A 95 10.79 -5.47 -1.16
N HIS A 96 10.95 -4.84 0.00
CA HIS A 96 9.91 -4.76 1.02
C HIS A 96 9.00 -3.56 0.74
N ALA A 97 7.91 -3.79 0.02
CA ALA A 97 6.90 -2.77 -0.30
C ALA A 97 5.55 -3.06 0.36
N PHE A 98 4.80 -2.00 0.65
CA PHE A 98 3.48 -2.07 1.29
C PHE A 98 2.52 -1.04 0.68
N VAL A 99 1.28 -1.43 0.40
CA VAL A 99 0.18 -0.50 0.16
C VAL A 99 -0.33 0.04 1.50
N ILE A 100 -0.58 1.34 1.59
CA ILE A 100 -1.26 1.95 2.71
C ILE A 100 -2.75 2.00 2.43
N VAL A 101 -3.49 1.32 3.30
CA VAL A 101 -4.94 1.17 3.21
C VAL A 101 -5.58 1.89 4.38
N GLU A 102 -6.50 2.79 4.08
CA GLU A 102 -7.43 3.36 5.04
C GLU A 102 -8.56 2.38 5.33
N TRP A 103 -8.83 2.18 6.61
CA TRP A 103 -9.88 1.33 7.11
C TRP A 103 -10.69 2.06 8.17
N ASN A 104 -12.01 2.07 8.01
CA ASN A 104 -12.94 2.58 9.01
C ASN A 104 -13.95 1.47 9.36
N SER A 105 -14.16 1.26 10.67
CA SER A 105 -15.02 0.20 11.20
C SER A 105 -16.52 0.49 11.06
N GLN A 106 -16.89 1.77 10.94
CA GLN A 106 -18.27 2.25 10.85
C GLN A 106 -18.76 2.34 9.40
N ASN A 107 -17.87 2.72 8.49
CA ASN A 107 -18.12 2.77 7.04
C ASN A 107 -16.91 2.14 6.34
N PRO A 108 -17.04 1.03 5.61
CA PRO A 108 -15.88 0.27 5.12
C PRO A 108 -15.54 0.51 3.62
N PRO A 109 -15.38 1.75 3.09
CA PRO A 109 -14.63 1.86 1.87
C PRO A 109 -13.18 1.52 2.21
N CYS A 110 -12.68 0.50 1.54
CA CYS A 110 -11.30 0.08 1.68
C CYS A 110 -10.45 0.94 0.77
N LYS A 111 -9.95 2.06 1.30
CA LYS A 111 -9.33 3.06 0.44
C LYS A 111 -7.83 2.90 0.37
N VAL A 112 -7.29 2.84 -0.84
CA VAL A 112 -5.84 2.87 -1.04
C VAL A 112 -5.36 4.30 -1.09
N LEU A 113 -4.39 4.63 -0.24
CA LEU A 113 -3.79 5.97 -0.16
C LEU A 113 -2.48 6.09 -0.94
N GLY A 114 -1.81 4.96 -1.19
CA GLY A 114 -0.54 4.89 -1.91
C GLY A 114 0.30 3.70 -1.46
N ALA A 115 1.57 3.71 -1.79
CA ALA A 115 2.52 2.67 -1.40
C ALA A 115 3.76 3.26 -0.74
N ILE A 116 4.41 2.43 0.08
CA ILE A 116 5.68 2.71 0.73
C ILE A 116 6.64 1.54 0.54
N THR A 117 7.92 1.82 0.66
CA THR A 117 9.00 0.83 0.78
C THR A 117 9.66 0.93 2.14
N VAL A 118 10.28 -0.15 2.56
CA VAL A 118 11.18 -0.18 3.71
C VAL A 118 12.58 -0.47 3.18
N ASN A 119 13.51 0.44 3.46
CA ASN A 119 14.90 0.29 3.05
C ASN A 119 15.69 -0.58 4.07
N SER A 120 16.99 -0.80 3.80
CA SER A 120 17.86 -1.63 4.64
C SER A 120 17.99 -1.13 6.08
N ASP A 121 17.76 0.17 6.30
CA ASP A 121 17.90 0.83 7.60
C ASP A 121 16.56 0.87 8.35
N GLU A 122 15.59 0.07 7.93
CA GLU A 122 14.20 0.05 8.41
C GLU A 122 13.46 1.39 8.27
N ASN A 123 14.03 2.34 7.51
CA ASN A 123 13.37 3.59 7.20
C ASN A 123 12.30 3.36 6.14
N HIS A 124 11.16 3.99 6.35
CA HIS A 124 10.05 3.92 5.42
C HIS A 124 10.19 5.06 4.43
N GLU A 125 9.97 4.78 3.15
CA GLU A 125 10.01 5.76 2.07
C GLU A 125 8.71 5.70 1.28
N LYS A 126 8.22 6.84 0.82
CA LYS A 126 6.99 6.90 0.01
C LYS A 126 7.32 6.55 -1.44
N CYS A 127 6.61 5.58 -2.01
CA CYS A 127 6.72 5.28 -3.44
C CYS A 127 6.15 6.44 -4.26
N LEU A 128 6.76 6.72 -5.41
CA LEU A 128 6.33 7.78 -6.30
C LEU A 128 5.06 7.37 -7.06
N GLY A 129 4.16 8.32 -7.29
CA GLY A 129 3.08 8.14 -8.26
C GLY A 129 3.57 8.36 -9.71
N SER A 130 2.75 8.03 -10.70
CA SER A 130 3.08 8.17 -12.13
C SER A 130 3.60 9.56 -12.52
N VAL A 131 2.95 10.63 -12.09
CA VAL A 131 3.36 12.01 -12.43
C VAL A 131 4.73 12.34 -11.83
N ALA A 132 4.95 11.99 -10.56
CA ALA A 132 6.22 12.25 -9.88
C ALA A 132 7.38 11.45 -10.52
N TYR A 133 7.11 10.20 -10.91
CA TYR A 133 8.09 9.37 -11.61
C TYR A 133 8.43 9.91 -13.00
N GLN A 134 7.42 10.34 -13.78
CA GLN A 134 7.64 10.94 -15.08
C GLN A 134 8.49 12.22 -14.99
N ASN A 135 8.18 13.11 -14.05
CA ASN A 135 8.96 14.33 -13.84
C ASN A 135 10.42 14.01 -13.48
N LEU A 136 10.65 13.07 -12.55
CA LEU A 136 11.99 12.64 -12.17
C LEU A 136 12.76 12.03 -13.36
N TYR A 137 12.08 11.23 -14.18
CA TYR A 137 12.68 10.63 -15.37
C TYR A 137 13.02 11.70 -16.43
N THR A 138 12.16 12.70 -16.61
CA THR A 138 12.42 13.85 -17.49
C THR A 138 13.60 14.69 -16.99
N GLU A 139 13.68 14.99 -15.70
CA GLU A 139 14.82 15.71 -15.10
C GLU A 139 16.15 14.95 -15.31
N TYR A 140 16.12 13.62 -15.15
CA TYR A 140 17.27 12.76 -15.40
C TYR A 140 17.71 12.81 -16.87
N LEU A 141 16.76 12.68 -17.82
CA LEU A 141 17.05 12.75 -19.26
C LEU A 141 17.58 14.12 -19.70
N LEU A 142 17.09 15.20 -19.08
CA LEU A 142 17.52 16.56 -19.38
C LEU A 142 18.86 16.93 -18.72
N GLY A 143 19.49 16.01 -17.97
CA GLY A 143 20.77 16.27 -17.31
C GLY A 143 20.68 17.38 -16.25
N LEU A 144 19.48 17.67 -15.75
CA LEU A 144 19.25 18.64 -14.69
C LEU A 144 19.73 18.02 -13.37
N SER A 145 21.04 18.04 -13.15
CA SER A 145 21.65 17.60 -11.90
C SER A 145 21.06 18.40 -10.73
N ILE A 146 20.76 17.70 -9.63
CA ILE A 146 20.17 18.16 -8.37
C ILE A 146 21.14 19.11 -7.62
N ASN A 147 21.51 20.23 -8.23
CA ASN A 147 22.44 21.22 -7.67
C ASN A 147 21.77 22.59 -7.45
N GLN A 148 20.45 22.65 -7.26
CA GLN A 148 19.76 23.91 -6.91
C GLN A 148 18.59 23.78 -5.92
N ARG A 149 18.65 22.86 -4.94
CA ARG A 149 17.85 22.99 -3.71
C ARG A 149 18.75 23.08 -2.49
N SER A 150 19.61 24.08 -2.48
CA SER A 150 20.18 24.64 -1.26
C SER A 150 20.28 26.15 -1.45
N LYS A 151 19.19 26.83 -1.09
CA LYS A 151 19.15 28.20 -0.56
C LYS A 151 17.82 28.37 0.16
#